data_AF-A0A3N4ZSN3-F1
#
_entry.id   AF-A0A3N4ZSN3-F1
#
_cell.length_a   1.000
_cell.length_b   1.000
_cell.length_c   1.000
_cell.angle_alpha   90.00
_cell.angle_beta   90.00
_cell.angle_gamma   90.00
#
_symmetry.space_group_name_H-M   'P 1'
#
loop_
_entity.id
_entity.type
_entity.pdbx_description
1 polymer ?
#
loop_
_entity_poly.entity_id
_entity_poly.type
_entity_poly.pdbx_seq_one_letter_code
_entity_poly.pdbx_strand_id
1 'polypeptide(L)'
;MAGTRRGFGNTERRKNARTGKTTGWRARYFGPDEGRYHQTFTTKIDAEAWLHSEEALIARGEWLPPAQRVARVTVTLNEYVAVNMKVRKLAPRTREEYETYVERFLTHDDLGTKALRAISARDITAWYTRLQERTGKTMTARVSTPGSRPRRPRPARH
;
A
#
# COMPACT_ATOMS: atom_id res chain seq x y z
N MET A 1 22.77 -24.40 -36.42
CA MET A 1 22.71 -23.23 -35.51
C MET A 1 21.64 -23.48 -34.46
N ALA A 2 22.03 -23.93 -33.26
CA ALA A 2 21.09 -24.19 -32.18
C ALA A 2 20.47 -22.87 -31.71
N GLY A 3 19.16 -22.71 -31.91
CA GLY A 3 18.43 -21.53 -31.42
C GLY A 3 18.57 -21.43 -29.91
N THR A 4 19.11 -20.31 -29.43
CA THR A 4 19.16 -19.97 -28.01
C THR A 4 17.78 -20.23 -27.41
N ARG A 5 17.68 -21.24 -26.52
CA ARG A 5 16.47 -21.48 -25.73
C ARG A 5 16.09 -20.16 -25.10
N ARG A 6 15.00 -19.55 -25.56
CA ARG A 6 14.49 -18.31 -24.96
C ARG A 6 14.17 -18.66 -23.51
N GLY A 7 14.95 -18.12 -22.57
CA GLY A 7 14.66 -18.24 -21.14
C GLY A 7 13.23 -17.78 -20.85
N PHE A 8 12.66 -18.24 -19.74
CA PHE A 8 11.31 -17.89 -19.37
C PHE A 8 11.09 -16.36 -19.38
N GLY A 9 10.10 -15.91 -20.15
CA GLY A 9 9.78 -14.49 -20.31
C GLY A 9 10.75 -13.68 -21.18
N ASN A 10 10.60 -12.35 -21.16
CA ASN A 10 11.45 -11.40 -21.88
C ASN A 10 11.67 -10.14 -21.03
N THR A 11 12.89 -9.60 -21.04
CA THR A 11 13.20 -8.29 -20.47
C THR A 11 13.32 -7.24 -21.56
N GLU A 12 12.67 -6.10 -21.36
CA GLU A 12 12.61 -4.98 -22.28
C GLU A 12 13.22 -3.74 -21.61
N ARG A 13 14.18 -3.10 -22.27
CA ARG A 13 14.78 -1.86 -21.79
C ARG A 13 13.83 -0.69 -22.03
N ARG A 14 13.48 0.06 -20.99
CA ARG A 14 12.71 1.31 -21.10
C ARG A 14 13.66 2.50 -21.16
N LYS A 15 13.48 3.35 -22.17
CA LYS A 15 14.23 4.59 -22.35
C LYS A 15 13.29 5.78 -22.25
N ASN A 16 13.77 6.90 -21.71
CA ASN A 16 13.06 8.16 -21.77
C ASN A 16 13.05 8.65 -23.22
N ALA A 17 11.87 8.92 -23.78
CA ALA A 17 11.73 9.36 -25.17
C ALA A 17 12.42 10.72 -25.45
N ARG A 18 12.54 11.58 -24.44
CA ARG A 18 13.13 12.92 -24.57
C ARG A 18 14.64 12.94 -24.35
N THR A 19 15.17 12.12 -23.46
CA THR A 19 16.61 12.15 -23.07
C THR A 19 17.40 10.93 -23.54
N GLY A 20 16.75 9.90 -24.09
CA GLY A 20 17.37 8.65 -24.53
C GLY A 20 17.95 7.77 -23.41
N LYS A 21 18.01 8.28 -22.18
CA LYS A 21 18.55 7.58 -21.00
C LYS A 21 17.64 6.40 -20.62
N THR A 22 18.26 5.30 -20.21
CA THR A 22 17.55 4.15 -19.65
C THR A 22 16.88 4.58 -18.35
N THR A 23 15.55 4.51 -18.31
CA THR A 23 14.75 4.84 -17.13
C THR A 23 14.37 3.60 -16.32
N GLY A 24 14.51 2.42 -16.92
CA GLY A 24 14.31 1.16 -16.24
C GLY A 24 14.22 -0.01 -17.20
N TRP A 25 13.73 -1.12 -16.67
CA TRP A 25 13.58 -2.40 -17.34
C TRP A 25 12.16 -2.91 -17.09
N ARG A 26 11.61 -3.66 -18.04
CA ARG A 26 10.30 -4.30 -17.92
C ARG A 26 10.46 -5.77 -18.21
N ALA A 27 10.14 -6.62 -17.23
CA ALA A 27 10.02 -8.04 -17.45
C ALA A 27 8.60 -8.38 -17.90
N ARG A 28 8.46 -9.33 -18.82
CA ARG A 28 7.18 -9.83 -19.35
C ARG A 28 7.21 -11.34 -19.41
N TYR A 29 6.14 -12.02 -19.03
CA TYR A 29 6.02 -13.48 -19.20
C TYR A 29 4.57 -13.90 -19.48
N PHE A 30 4.40 -15.15 -19.90
CA PHE A 30 3.10 -15.79 -20.06
C PHE A 30 2.88 -16.76 -18.92
N GLY A 31 1.78 -16.57 -18.18
CA GLY A 31 1.39 -17.47 -17.11
C GLY A 31 0.76 -18.77 -17.63
N PRO A 32 0.60 -19.79 -16.77
CA PRO A 32 -0.11 -21.02 -17.09
C PRO A 32 -1.62 -20.81 -17.37
N ASP A 33 -2.15 -19.62 -17.06
CA ASP A 33 -3.52 -19.16 -17.37
C ASP A 33 -3.64 -18.51 -18.75
N GLU A 34 -2.61 -18.65 -19.61
CA GLU A 34 -2.45 -17.94 -20.89
C GLU A 34 -2.43 -16.41 -20.77
N GLY A 35 -2.41 -15.89 -19.54
CA GLY A 35 -2.37 -14.48 -19.23
C GLY A 35 -0.99 -13.88 -19.48
N ARG A 36 -0.95 -12.65 -20.02
CA ARG A 36 0.29 -11.90 -20.19
C ARG A 36 0.56 -11.00 -18.98
N TYR A 37 1.65 -11.26 -18.28
CA TYR A 37 2.05 -10.53 -17.09
C TYR A 37 3.31 -9.71 -17.33
N HIS A 38 3.41 -8.58 -16.64
CA HIS A 38 4.60 -7.74 -16.70
C HIS A 38 4.84 -6.99 -15.40
N GLN A 39 6.11 -6.68 -15.14
CA GLN A 39 6.56 -5.89 -14.00
C GLN A 39 7.71 -4.98 -14.44
N THR A 40 7.82 -3.79 -13.84
CA THR A 40 8.89 -2.82 -14.13
C THR A 40 9.90 -2.75 -13.00
N PHE A 41 11.17 -2.65 -13.35
CA PHE A 41 12.33 -2.62 -12.47
C PHE A 41 13.28 -1.49 -12.86
N THR A 42 14.17 -1.12 -11.94
CA THR A 42 15.21 -0.11 -12.19
C THR A 42 16.43 -0.72 -12.89
N THR A 43 16.79 -1.97 -12.57
CA THR A 43 17.93 -2.67 -13.15
C THR A 43 17.52 -3.89 -13.99
N LYS A 44 18.40 -4.33 -14.88
CA LYS A 44 18.20 -5.53 -15.71
C LYS A 44 18.23 -6.80 -14.85
N ILE A 45 19.15 -6.83 -13.89
CA ILE A 45 19.40 -7.99 -13.02
C ILE A 45 18.17 -8.27 -12.17
N ASP A 46 17.55 -7.23 -11.59
CA ASP A 46 16.31 -7.40 -10.82
C ASP A 46 15.16 -7.95 -11.69
N ALA A 47 15.08 -7.50 -12.95
CA ALA A 47 14.07 -7.97 -13.90
C ALA A 47 14.25 -9.45 -14.27
N GLU A 48 15.50 -9.90 -14.43
CA GLU A 48 15.84 -11.30 -14.71
C GLU A 48 15.62 -12.19 -13.48
N ALA A 49 16.05 -11.75 -12.29
CA ALA A 49 15.85 -12.46 -11.04
C ALA A 49 14.35 -12.67 -10.73
N TRP A 50 13.53 -11.66 -11.03
CA TRP A 50 12.07 -11.79 -10.94
C TRP A 50 11.54 -12.85 -11.93
N LEU A 51 11.94 -12.83 -13.20
CA LEU A 51 11.49 -13.85 -14.15
C LEU A 51 11.82 -15.28 -13.70
N HIS A 52 13.02 -15.51 -13.16
CA HIS A 52 13.40 -16.81 -12.61
C HIS A 52 12.59 -17.20 -11.37
N SER A 53 12.22 -16.22 -10.52
CA SER A 53 11.37 -16.47 -9.36
C SER A 53 9.96 -16.89 -9.79
N GLU A 54 9.41 -16.23 -10.81
CA GLU A 54 8.12 -16.55 -11.42
C GLU A 54 8.13 -17.92 -12.10
N GLU A 55 9.19 -18.25 -12.83
CA GLU A 55 9.42 -19.58 -13.43
C GLU A 55 9.44 -20.67 -12.35
N ALA A 56 10.17 -20.45 -11.26
CA ALA A 56 10.26 -21.41 -10.17
C ALA A 56 8.92 -21.63 -9.47
N LEU A 57 8.07 -20.60 -9.37
CA LEU A 57 6.72 -20.72 -8.81
C LEU A 57 5.79 -21.50 -9.73
N ILE A 58 5.90 -21.33 -11.05
CA ILE A 58 5.15 -22.12 -12.03
C ILE A 58 5.58 -23.58 -11.96
N ALA A 59 6.89 -23.82 -11.92
CA ALA A 59 7.45 -25.17 -11.81
C ALA A 59 6.99 -25.90 -10.55
N ARG A 60 6.78 -25.18 -9.43
CA ARG A 60 6.25 -25.75 -8.18
C ARG A 60 4.73 -25.87 -8.12
N GLY A 61 3.99 -25.36 -9.12
CA GLY A 61 2.52 -25.34 -9.10
C GLY A 61 1.92 -24.36 -8.07
N GLU A 62 2.75 -23.53 -7.43
CA GLU A 62 2.35 -22.51 -6.44
C GLU A 62 2.11 -21.14 -7.08
N TRP A 63 2.16 -21.09 -8.41
CA TRP A 63 2.05 -19.84 -9.13
C TRP A 63 0.65 -19.26 -9.01
N LEU A 64 0.62 -18.03 -8.51
CA LEU A 64 -0.55 -17.15 -8.54
C LEU A 64 -0.22 -15.91 -9.37
N PRO A 65 -1.21 -15.31 -10.07
CA PRO A 65 -1.03 -14.07 -10.80
C PRO A 65 -0.38 -12.99 -9.91
N PRO A 66 0.61 -12.22 -10.41
CA PRO A 66 1.29 -11.18 -9.64
C PRO A 66 0.34 -10.18 -8.97
N ALA A 67 -0.77 -9.84 -9.62
CA ALA A 67 -1.80 -8.97 -9.05
C ALA A 67 -2.46 -9.57 -7.80
N GLN A 68 -2.71 -10.88 -7.80
CA GLN A 68 -3.27 -11.61 -6.65
C GLN A 68 -2.23 -11.84 -5.56
N ARG A 69 -0.94 -12.02 -5.91
CA ARG A 69 0.15 -12.12 -4.93
C ARG A 69 0.44 -10.81 -4.21
N VAL A 70 0.39 -9.68 -4.93
CA VAL A 70 0.49 -8.34 -4.33
C VAL A 70 -0.67 -8.06 -3.37
N ALA A 71 -1.84 -8.64 -3.62
CA ALA A 71 -2.97 -8.61 -2.68
C ALA A 71 -2.76 -9.49 -1.43
N ARG A 72 -1.77 -10.38 -1.42
CA ARG A 72 -1.42 -11.25 -0.28
C ARG A 72 -0.33 -10.64 0.62
N VAL A 73 0.49 -9.73 0.08
CA VAL A 73 1.41 -8.86 0.85
C VAL A 73 0.76 -7.52 1.12
N THR A 74 -0.47 -7.55 1.63
CA THR A 74 -1.17 -6.34 2.03
C THR A 74 -1.03 -6.19 3.53
N VAL A 75 -0.11 -5.33 3.92
CA VAL A 75 -0.11 -4.74 5.26
C VAL A 75 -1.53 -4.22 5.50
N THR A 76 -2.17 -4.72 6.55
CA THR A 76 -3.48 -4.26 6.98
C THR A 76 -3.37 -2.81 7.45
N LEU A 77 -4.48 -2.08 7.46
CA LEU A 77 -4.46 -0.71 7.97
C LEU A 77 -3.97 -0.66 9.43
N ASN A 78 -4.34 -1.63 10.26
CA ASN A 78 -3.87 -1.74 11.65
C ASN A 78 -2.34 -1.88 11.74
N GLU A 79 -1.75 -2.78 10.94
CA GLU A 79 -0.29 -2.96 10.91
C GLU A 79 0.43 -1.71 10.42
N TYR A 80 -0.11 -1.07 9.37
CA TYR A 80 0.45 0.18 8.84
C TYR A 80 0.45 1.28 9.91
N VAL A 81 -0.68 1.46 10.61
CA VAL A 81 -0.82 2.46 11.66
C VAL A 81 0.16 2.19 12.81
N ALA A 82 0.28 0.94 13.27
CA ALA A 82 1.21 0.57 14.33
C ALA A 82 2.67 0.90 13.98
N VAL A 83 3.10 0.65 12.74
CA VAL A 83 4.45 1.01 12.26
C VAL A 83 4.61 2.52 12.14
N ASN A 84 3.64 3.22 11.53
CA ASN A 84 3.68 4.66 11.30
C ASN A 84 3.75 5.45 12.63
N MET A 85 3.08 4.98 13.68
CA MET A 85 3.13 5.60 15.00
C MET A 85 4.52 5.50 15.63
N LYS A 86 5.24 4.38 15.44
CA LYS A 86 6.62 4.21 15.93
C LYS A 86 7.62 5.13 15.23
N VAL A 87 7.46 5.31 13.91
CA VAL A 87 8.38 6.11 13.09
C VAL A 87 8.15 7.62 13.23
N ARG A 88 6.90 8.05 13.49
CA ARG A 88 6.58 9.48 13.60
C ARG A 88 7.12 10.09 14.90
N LYS A 89 7.79 11.24 14.76
CA LYS A 89 8.15 12.12 15.88
C LYS A 89 6.94 12.96 16.28
N LEU A 90 6.17 12.46 17.24
CA LEU A 90 5.05 13.15 17.87
C LEU A 90 5.40 13.54 19.31
N ALA A 91 4.87 14.66 19.79
CA ALA A 91 4.93 14.98 21.21
C ALA A 91 4.26 13.86 22.03
N PRO A 92 4.76 13.50 23.23
CA PRO A 92 4.28 12.34 23.99
C PRO A 92 2.76 12.32 24.19
N ARG A 93 2.17 13.45 24.59
CA ARG A 93 0.73 13.60 24.78
C ARG A 93 -0.08 13.39 23.49
N THR A 94 0.44 13.82 22.35
CA THR A 94 -0.21 13.63 21.04
C THR A 94 -0.14 12.17 20.60
N ARG A 95 0.96 11.49 20.91
CA ARG A 95 1.09 10.04 20.66
C ARG A 95 0.04 9.26 21.46
N GLU A 96 -0.06 9.49 22.77
CA GLU A 96 -1.04 8.83 23.65
C GLU A 96 -2.49 9.04 23.17
N GLU A 97 -2.84 10.28 22.80
CA GLU A 97 -4.16 10.60 22.27
C GLU A 97 -4.45 9.86 20.96
N TYR A 98 -3.44 9.72 20.09
CA TYR A 98 -3.59 8.99 18.83
C TYR A 98 -3.68 7.48 19.06
N GLU A 99 -2.93 6.93 20.00
CA GLU A 99 -2.98 5.50 20.36
C GLU A 99 -4.37 5.14 20.87
N THR A 100 -4.91 5.98 21.75
CA THR A 100 -6.27 5.83 22.28
C THR A 100 -7.33 5.85 21.16
N TYR A 101 -7.20 6.74 20.17
CA TYR A 101 -8.17 6.81 19.07
C TYR A 101 -8.06 5.63 18.12
N VAL A 102 -6.83 5.19 17.81
CA VAL A 102 -6.61 4.00 16.98
C VAL A 102 -7.20 2.78 17.66
N GLU A 103 -6.88 2.55 18.93
CA GLU A 103 -7.41 1.42 19.71
C GLU A 103 -8.95 1.43 19.77
N ARG A 104 -9.54 2.58 20.11
CA ARG A 104 -10.97 2.69 20.34
C ARG A 104 -11.81 2.66 19.06
N PHE A 105 -11.29 3.20 17.95
CA PHE A 105 -12.10 3.48 16.75
C PHE A 105 -11.65 2.77 15.49
N LEU A 106 -10.43 2.25 15.44
CA LEU A 106 -9.86 1.64 14.24
C LEU A 106 -9.48 0.17 14.44
N THR A 107 -8.83 -0.18 15.55
CA THR A 107 -8.33 -1.54 15.79
C THR A 107 -9.42 -2.61 15.73
N HIS A 108 -10.61 -2.30 16.25
CA HIS A 108 -11.76 -3.20 16.28
C HIS A 108 -12.79 -2.96 15.16
N ASP A 109 -12.51 -2.08 14.19
CA ASP A 109 -13.38 -1.86 13.04
C ASP A 109 -12.92 -2.73 11.85
N ASP A 110 -13.86 -3.17 11.02
CA ASP A 110 -13.56 -3.92 9.80
C ASP A 110 -12.62 -3.16 8.85
N LEU A 111 -12.59 -1.83 8.91
CA LEU A 111 -11.63 -1.03 8.14
C LEU A 111 -10.17 -1.33 8.55
N GLY A 112 -9.92 -1.63 9.82
CA GLY A 112 -8.60 -1.91 10.37
C GLY A 112 -7.98 -3.21 9.85
N THR A 113 -8.82 -4.23 9.59
CA THR A 113 -8.40 -5.54 9.07
C THR A 113 -8.26 -5.55 7.54
N LYS A 114 -8.79 -4.53 6.85
CA LYS A 114 -8.64 -4.40 5.41
C LYS A 114 -7.18 -4.10 5.04
N ALA A 115 -6.78 -4.74 3.96
CA ALA A 115 -5.56 -4.43 3.22
C ALA A 115 -5.50 -2.94 2.85
N LEU A 116 -4.39 -2.25 3.14
CA LEU A 116 -4.25 -0.81 2.86
C LEU A 116 -4.55 -0.44 1.39
N ARG A 117 -4.21 -1.34 0.45
CA ARG A 117 -4.47 -1.17 -0.99
C ARG A 117 -5.91 -1.49 -1.41
N ALA A 118 -6.67 -2.19 -0.60
CA ALA A 118 -8.06 -2.53 -0.86
C ALA A 118 -9.05 -1.50 -0.28
N ILE A 119 -8.56 -0.55 0.53
CA ILE A 119 -9.40 0.50 1.11
C ILE A 119 -9.82 1.48 0.02
N SER A 120 -11.12 1.54 -0.23
CA SER A 120 -11.73 2.49 -1.15
C SER A 120 -12.24 3.74 -0.42
N ALA A 121 -12.53 4.81 -1.18
CA ALA A 121 -13.18 6.00 -0.63
C ALA A 121 -14.54 5.68 0.02
N ARG A 122 -15.27 4.71 -0.55
CA ARG A 122 -16.55 4.22 0.01
C ARG A 122 -16.37 3.60 1.39
N ASP A 123 -15.29 2.84 1.60
CA ASP A 123 -14.99 2.24 2.90
C ASP A 123 -14.69 3.31 3.96
N ILE A 124 -13.96 4.36 3.58
CA ILE A 124 -13.66 5.49 4.46
C ILE A 124 -14.94 6.25 4.83
N THR A 125 -15.81 6.54 3.86
CA THR A 125 -17.10 7.21 4.12
C THR A 125 -17.98 6.36 5.03
N ALA A 126 -18.09 5.06 4.78
CA ALA A 126 -18.89 4.16 5.61
C ALA A 126 -18.38 4.09 7.05
N TRP A 127 -17.05 4.01 7.24
CA TRP A 127 -16.44 4.09 8.57
C TRP A 127 -16.74 5.43 9.26
N TYR A 128 -16.62 6.54 8.52
CA TYR A 128 -16.89 7.87 9.05
C TYR A 128 -18.35 8.02 9.53
N THR A 129 -19.32 7.50 8.78
CA THR A 129 -20.73 7.46 9.19
C THR A 129 -20.92 6.65 10.47
N ARG A 130 -20.37 5.44 10.57
CA ARG A 130 -20.44 4.61 11.79
C ARG A 130 -19.80 5.30 13.00
N LEU A 131 -18.68 5.99 12.77
CA LEU A 131 -17.99 6.74 13.82
C LEU A 131 -18.84 7.91 14.34
N GLN A 132 -19.51 8.63 13.43
CA GLN A 132 -20.44 9.71 13.78
C GLN A 132 -21.64 9.21 14.59
N GLU A 133 -22.22 8.07 14.22
CA GLU A 133 -23.33 7.46 14.96
C GLU A 133 -22.91 7.07 16.38
N ARG A 134 -21.70 6.51 16.55
CA ARG A 134 -21.21 6.02 17.84
C ARG A 134 -20.74 7.11 18.80
N THR A 135 -20.25 8.24 18.30
CA THR A 135 -19.54 9.25 19.13
C THR A 135 -20.05 10.67 18.98
N GLY A 136 -20.95 10.93 18.04
CA GLY A 136 -21.40 12.27 17.67
C GLY A 136 -20.40 13.02 16.79
N LYS A 137 -20.89 14.11 16.18
CA LYS A 137 -20.15 14.91 15.18
C LYS A 137 -18.84 15.50 15.73
N THR A 138 -18.84 15.92 17.00
CA THR A 138 -17.68 16.60 17.63
C THR A 138 -16.49 15.68 17.86
N MET A 139 -16.73 14.45 18.34
CA MET A 139 -15.65 13.48 18.58
C MET A 139 -15.11 12.92 17.26
N THR A 140 -16.00 12.67 16.29
CA THR A 140 -15.62 12.22 14.95
C THR A 140 -14.67 13.20 14.28
N ALA A 141 -14.94 14.51 14.35
CA ALA A 141 -14.07 15.55 13.78
C ALA A 141 -12.65 15.54 14.39
N ARG A 142 -12.51 15.24 15.69
CA ARG A 142 -11.20 15.12 16.36
C ARG A 142 -10.42 13.89 15.90
N VAL A 143 -11.12 12.79 15.65
CA VAL A 143 -10.52 11.52 15.17
C VAL A 143 -10.11 11.63 13.70
N SER A 144 -10.88 12.33 12.86
CA SER A 144 -10.58 12.51 11.43
C SER A 144 -9.65 13.68 11.11
N THR A 145 -9.42 14.60 12.04
CA THR A 145 -8.45 15.70 11.90
C THR A 145 -7.55 15.81 13.13
N PRO A 146 -6.64 14.84 13.33
CA PRO A 146 -5.76 14.84 14.48
C PRO A 146 -4.72 15.97 14.33
N GLY A 147 -4.81 16.99 15.18
CA GLY A 147 -3.87 18.13 15.19
C GLY A 147 -4.53 19.52 15.18
N SER A 148 -5.82 19.62 14.84
CA SER A 148 -6.57 20.87 14.96
C SER A 148 -6.99 21.11 16.40
N ARG A 149 -6.08 21.62 17.23
CA ARG A 149 -6.51 22.37 18.42
C ARG A 149 -7.34 23.55 17.91
N PRO A 150 -8.62 23.71 18.31
CA PRO A 150 -9.31 24.97 18.04
C PRO A 150 -8.48 26.08 18.68
N ARG A 151 -8.05 27.06 17.88
CA ARG A 151 -7.40 28.27 18.40
C ARG A 151 -8.34 28.84 19.46
N ARG A 152 -7.92 28.85 20.73
CA ARG A 152 -8.64 29.58 21.78
C ARG A 152 -8.84 31.03 21.28
N PRO A 153 -10.05 31.59 21.34
CA PRO A 153 -10.20 33.01 21.07
C PRO A 153 -9.30 33.79 22.05
N ARG A 154 -8.48 34.69 21.51
CA ARG A 154 -7.68 35.61 22.32
C ARG A 154 -8.66 36.40 23.20
N PRO A 155 -8.46 36.50 24.53
CA PRO A 155 -9.24 37.44 25.32
C PRO A 155 -8.98 38.85 24.78
N ALA A 156 -10.05 39.59 24.53
CA ALA A 156 -9.98 40.99 24.16
C ALA A 156 -9.25 41.73 25.28
N ARG A 157 -8.17 42.43 24.92
CA ARG A 157 -7.56 43.43 25.81
C ARG A 157 -8.55 44.59 25.87
N HIS A 158 -9.14 44.81 27.04
CA HIS A 158 -9.71 46.10 27.42
C HIS A 158 -8.59 47.06 27.78
#